data_AF-A0A6G3XBT2-F1
#
_entry.id   AF-A0A6G3XBT2-F1
#
_cell.length_a   1.000
_cell.length_b   1.000
_cell.length_c   1.000
_cell.angle_alpha   90.00
_cell.angle_beta   90.00
_cell.angle_gamma   90.00
#
_symmetry.space_group_name_H-M   'P 1'
#
loop_
_entity.id
_entity.type
_entity.pdbx_description
1 polymer ?
#
loop_
_entity_poly.entity_id
_entity_poly.type
_entity_poly.pdbx_seq_one_letter_code
_entity_poly.pdbx_strand_id
1 'polypeptide(L)'
;GYTGRAYAVNRAFDEGLATLDGVPAHRSLGEIDEQVDLAVIAVPAHRVPEAVADCGEHGVQGLVVLSAGYAERGAEGRELQRELVRQARSYGMR
;
A
#
# COMPACT_ATOMS: atom_id res chain seq x y z
N GLY A 1 8.51 -8.75 19.20
CA GLY A 1 7.72 -7.74 18.46
C GLY A 1 8.58 -7.18 17.34
N TYR A 2 7.95 -6.57 16.33
CA TYR A 2 8.67 -5.78 15.33
C TYR A 2 9.30 -4.56 16.02
N THR A 3 10.55 -4.24 15.69
CA THR A 3 11.33 -3.18 16.36
C THR A 3 11.58 -1.98 15.45
N GLY A 4 11.17 -2.05 14.18
CA GLY A 4 11.23 -0.92 13.26
C GLY A 4 10.08 0.05 13.49
N ARG A 5 10.11 1.17 12.76
CA ARG A 5 9.01 2.13 12.76
C ARG A 5 7.87 1.63 11.89
N ALA A 6 6.64 1.89 12.33
CA ALA A 6 5.42 1.54 11.62
C ALA A 6 4.51 2.77 11.57
N TYR A 7 3.71 2.86 10.53
CA TYR A 7 2.74 3.93 10.29
C TYR A 7 1.41 3.32 9.89
N ALA A 8 0.31 3.89 10.37
CA ALA A 8 -1.01 3.59 9.87
C ALA A 8 -1.37 4.61 8.78
N VAL A 9 -1.82 4.14 7.61
CA VAL A 9 -2.21 5.02 6.49
C VAL A 9 -3.65 4.73 6.09
N ASN A 10 -4.52 5.72 6.20
CA ASN A 10 -5.92 5.60 5.77
C ASN A 10 -6.55 6.98 5.49
N ARG A 11 -7.02 7.19 4.26
CA ARG A 11 -7.71 8.42 3.84
C ARG A 11 -8.99 8.73 4.62
N ALA A 12 -9.56 7.73 5.29
CA ALA A 12 -10.76 7.88 6.11
C ALA A 12 -10.48 8.24 7.57
N PHE A 13 -9.21 8.34 8.01
CA PHE A 13 -8.91 8.81 9.36
C PHE A 13 -9.36 10.25 9.57
N ASP A 14 -9.89 10.57 10.74
CA ASP A 14 -10.22 11.94 11.10
C ASP A 14 -8.96 12.83 11.07
N GLU A 15 -9.10 14.11 10.70
CA GLU A 15 -7.96 15.05 10.61
C GLU A 15 -7.20 15.22 11.94
N GLY A 16 -7.87 14.99 13.07
CA GLY A 16 -7.26 15.08 14.40
C GLY A 16 -6.65 13.77 14.92
N LEU A 17 -6.75 12.66 14.19
CA LEU A 17 -6.23 11.37 14.65
C LEU A 17 -4.71 11.31 14.48
N ALA A 18 -3.97 11.51 15.58
CA ALA A 18 -2.51 11.46 15.55
C ALA A 18 -1.93 10.04 15.57
N THR A 19 -2.61 9.08 16.21
CA THR A 19 -2.11 7.70 16.35
C THR A 19 -3.22 6.66 16.28
N LEU A 20 -2.91 5.49 15.73
CA LEU A 20 -3.74 4.28 15.79
C LEU A 20 -2.93 3.17 16.47
N ASP A 21 -3.46 2.55 17.52
CA ASP A 21 -2.80 1.45 18.24
C ASP A 21 -1.31 1.71 18.60
N GLY A 22 -0.99 2.95 18.92
CA GLY A 22 0.36 3.37 19.32
C GLY A 22 1.33 3.68 18.17
N VAL A 23 0.90 3.63 16.91
CA VAL A 23 1.70 4.07 15.75
C VAL A 23 1.17 5.38 15.17
N PRO A 24 2.01 6.25 14.57
CA PRO A 24 1.57 7.47 13.90
C PRO A 24 0.54 7.16 12.80
N ALA A 25 -0.52 7.96 12.74
CA ALA A 25 -1.59 7.82 11.76
C ALA A 25 -1.51 8.95 10.73
N HIS A 26 -1.56 8.59 9.45
CA HIS A 26 -1.50 9.50 8.31
C HIS A 26 -2.66 9.23 7.36
N ARG A 27 -3.15 10.27 6.67
CA ARG A 27 -4.24 10.12 5.69
C ARG A 27 -3.70 9.70 4.32
N SER A 28 -2.44 9.97 4.05
CA SER A 28 -1.75 9.60 2.82
C SER A 28 -0.31 9.19 3.09
N LEU A 29 0.29 8.40 2.19
CA LEU A 29 1.69 7.98 2.31
C LEU A 29 2.63 9.19 2.19
N GLY A 30 2.28 10.19 1.39
CA GLY A 30 3.06 11.42 1.20
C GLY A 30 3.13 12.35 2.42
N GLU A 31 2.38 12.08 3.49
CA GLU A 31 2.51 12.78 4.78
C GLU A 31 3.64 12.22 5.66
N ILE A 32 4.28 11.12 5.24
CA ILE A 32 5.37 10.48 5.97
C ILE A 32 6.69 11.01 5.41
N ASP A 33 7.37 11.88 6.13
CA ASP A 33 8.66 12.45 5.68
C ASP A 33 9.81 11.41 5.62
N GLU A 34 9.60 10.25 6.25
CA GLU A 34 10.60 9.19 6.38
C GLU A 34 10.51 8.18 5.23
N GLN A 35 11.64 7.57 4.90
CA GLN A 35 11.66 6.52 3.88
C GLN A 35 10.92 5.28 4.38
N VAL A 36 9.89 4.87 3.63
CA VAL A 36 9.16 3.61 3.85
C VAL A 36 9.74 2.56 2.92
N ASP A 37 10.24 1.45 3.45
CA ASP A 37 10.84 0.36 2.67
C ASP A 37 9.83 -0.73 2.29
N LEU A 38 8.81 -0.94 3.12
CA LEU A 38 7.77 -1.95 2.94
C LEU A 38 6.37 -1.37 3.18
N ALA A 39 5.44 -1.62 2.24
CA ALA A 39 4.02 -1.31 2.42
C ALA A 39 3.16 -2.57 2.49
N VAL A 40 2.32 -2.66 3.53
CA VAL A 40 1.28 -3.69 3.64
C VAL A 40 -0.05 -3.10 3.18
N ILE A 41 -0.56 -3.56 2.04
CA ILE A 41 -1.74 -3.01 1.39
C ILE A 41 -2.96 -3.88 1.72
N ALA A 42 -3.87 -3.33 2.51
CA ALA A 42 -5.10 -3.99 2.98
C ALA A 42 -6.36 -3.19 2.61
N VAL A 43 -6.41 -2.65 1.39
CA VAL A 43 -7.56 -1.91 0.84
C VAL A 43 -8.42 -2.79 -0.07
N PRO A 44 -9.67 -2.42 -0.42
CA PRO A 44 -10.43 -3.16 -1.43
C PRO A 44 -9.67 -3.28 -2.76
N ALA A 45 -9.80 -4.40 -3.48
CA ALA A 45 -9.01 -4.72 -4.69
C ALA A 45 -8.97 -3.59 -5.74
N HIS A 46 -10.10 -2.92 -5.97
CA HIS A 46 -10.19 -1.83 -6.95
C HIS A 46 -9.37 -0.59 -6.57
N ARG A 47 -8.95 -0.45 -5.30
CA ARG A 47 -8.10 0.65 -4.82
C ARG A 47 -6.62 0.29 -4.73
N VAL A 48 -6.26 -0.98 -4.91
CA VAL A 48 -4.87 -1.42 -4.82
C VAL A 48 -3.99 -0.76 -5.89
N PRO A 49 -4.40 -0.60 -7.18
CA PRO A 49 -3.57 0.10 -8.16
C PRO A 49 -3.22 1.53 -7.74
N GLU A 50 -4.16 2.25 -7.12
CA GLU A 50 -3.92 3.59 -6.59
C GLU A 50 -2.93 3.56 -5.43
N ALA A 51 -3.10 2.65 -4.46
CA ALA A 51 -2.16 2.49 -3.36
C ALA A 51 -0.73 2.11 -3.84
N VAL A 52 -0.62 1.30 -4.91
CA VAL A 52 0.68 0.97 -5.52
C VAL A 52 1.31 2.18 -6.21
N ALA A 53 0.51 3.07 -6.83
CA ALA A 53 1.03 4.31 -7.39
C ALA A 53 1.58 5.21 -6.27
N ASP A 54 0.82 5.42 -5.20
CA ASP A 54 1.26 6.20 -4.03
C ASP A 54 2.59 5.63 -3.46
N CYS A 55 2.69 4.30 -3.34
CA CYS A 55 3.94 3.63 -2.91
C CYS A 55 5.11 3.86 -3.86
N GLY A 56 4.86 3.82 -5.16
CA GLY A 56 5.87 4.04 -6.19
C GLY A 56 6.40 5.47 -6.20
N GLU A 57 5.51 6.45 -6.03
CA GLU A 57 5.88 7.87 -5.92
C GLU A 57 6.68 8.16 -4.64
N HIS A 58 6.37 7.45 -3.54
CA HIS A 58 7.12 7.53 -2.28
C HIS A 58 8.48 6.80 -2.31
N GLY A 59 8.71 5.95 -3.30
CA GLY A 59 9.94 5.16 -3.41
C GLY A 59 10.00 3.95 -2.48
N VAL A 60 8.85 3.35 -2.14
CA VAL A 60 8.75 2.07 -1.43
C VAL A 60 9.46 0.98 -2.24
N GLN A 61 10.03 -0.04 -1.57
CA GLN A 61 10.79 -1.11 -2.26
C GLN A 61 10.00 -2.41 -2.35
N GLY A 62 9.26 -2.77 -1.30
CA GLY A 62 8.50 -4.01 -1.22
C GLY A 62 7.02 -3.78 -0.94
N LEU A 63 6.17 -4.58 -1.58
CA LEU A 63 4.73 -4.55 -1.38
C LEU A 63 4.20 -5.90 -0.89
N VAL A 64 3.36 -5.88 0.15
CA VAL A 64 2.60 -7.04 0.60
C VAL A 64 1.12 -6.73 0.41
N VAL A 65 0.53 -7.24 -0.67
CA VAL A 65 -0.89 -7.03 -0.98
C VAL A 65 -1.71 -8.16 -0.35
N LEU A 66 -2.54 -7.81 0.64
CA LEU A 66 -3.43 -8.76 1.31
C LEU A 66 -4.80 -8.88 0.63
N SER A 67 -5.13 -7.93 -0.25
CA SER A 67 -6.41 -7.83 -0.93
C SER A 67 -6.69 -9.03 -1.84
N ALA A 68 -7.88 -9.61 -1.71
CA ALA A 68 -8.41 -10.60 -2.64
C ALA A 68 -9.21 -9.93 -3.78
N GLY A 69 -9.27 -10.56 -4.94
CA GLY A 69 -9.97 -10.14 -6.15
C GLY A 69 -9.19 -10.43 -7.44
N TYR A 70 -8.10 -11.20 -7.37
CA TYR A 70 -7.11 -11.36 -8.44
C TYR A 70 -7.18 -12.74 -9.09
N ALA A 71 -6.06 -13.46 -9.25
CA ALA A 71 -5.98 -14.70 -10.02
C ALA A 71 -7.01 -15.77 -9.63
N GLU A 72 -7.51 -15.75 -8.40
CA GLU A 72 -8.59 -16.60 -7.89
C GLU A 72 -9.94 -16.37 -8.57
N ARG A 73 -10.16 -15.24 -9.24
CA ARG A 73 -11.38 -14.92 -10.01
C ARG A 73 -11.33 -15.35 -11.49
N GLY A 74 -10.30 -16.07 -11.90
CA GLY A 74 -10.17 -16.56 -13.27
C GLY A 74 -9.39 -15.62 -14.19
N ALA A 75 -9.73 -15.59 -15.48
CA ALA A 75 -8.90 -14.96 -16.51
C ALA A 75 -8.75 -13.44 -16.31
N GLU A 76 -9.86 -12.75 -16.03
CA GLU A 76 -9.89 -11.31 -15.76
C GLU A 76 -9.03 -10.96 -14.53
N GLY A 77 -9.20 -11.69 -13.43
CA GLY A 77 -8.42 -11.47 -12.22
C GLY A 77 -6.91 -11.73 -12.40
N ARG A 78 -6.52 -12.70 -13.24
CA ARG A 78 -5.12 -12.91 -13.64
C ARG A 78 -4.58 -11.77 -14.49
N GLU A 79 -5.41 -11.10 -15.29
CA GLU A 79 -5.00 -9.93 -16.06
C GLU A 79 -4.79 -8.71 -15.17
N LEU A 80 -5.73 -8.45 -14.25
CA LEU A 80 -5.58 -7.42 -13.22
C LEU A 80 -4.31 -7.62 -12.38
N GLN A 81 -4.02 -8.86 -11.97
CA GLN A 81 -2.79 -9.16 -11.23
C GLN A 81 -1.53 -8.90 -12.07
N ARG A 82 -1.56 -9.27 -13.36
CA ARG A 82 -0.42 -9.01 -14.26
C ARG A 82 -0.19 -7.52 -14.46
N GLU A 83 -1.25 -6.73 -14.59
CA GLU A 83 -1.15 -5.26 -14.68
C GLU A 83 -0.59 -4.68 -13.39
N LEU A 84 -1.10 -5.11 -12.23
CA LEU A 84 -0.60 -4.65 -10.94
C LEU A 84 0.90 -4.92 -10.76
N VAL A 85 1.35 -6.13 -11.12
CA VAL A 85 2.78 -6.50 -11.07
C VAL A 85 3.61 -5.68 -12.07
N ARG A 86 3.08 -5.38 -13.26
CA ARG A 86 3.75 -4.49 -14.23
C ARG A 86 3.92 -3.09 -13.65
N GLN A 87 2.86 -2.53 -13.06
CA GLN A 87 2.88 -1.23 -12.42
C GLN A 87 3.89 -1.19 -11.26
N ALA A 88 3.88 -2.17 -10.36
CA ALA A 88 4.85 -2.20 -9.26
C ALA A 88 6.29 -2.21 -9.78
N ARG A 89 6.57 -3.02 -10.81
CA ARG A 89 7.90 -3.11 -11.42
C ARG A 89 8.33 -1.84 -12.14
N SER A 90 7.43 -1.05 -12.71
CA SER A 90 7.80 0.23 -13.34
C SER A 90 8.34 1.24 -12.34
N TYR A 91 8.02 1.09 -11.06
CA TYR A 91 8.59 1.87 -9.95
C TYR A 91 9.82 1.20 -9.30
N GLY A 92 10.25 0.04 -9.79
CA GLY A 92 11.35 -0.72 -9.18
C GLY A 92 10.95 -1.55 -7.95
N MET A 93 9.66 -1.66 -7.66
CA MET A 93 9.14 -2.41 -6.51
C MET A 93 9.06 -3.92 -6.76
N ARG A 94 8.97 -4.68 -5.66
CA ARG A 94 8.82 -6.15 -5.66
C ARG A 94 7.51 -6.60 -5.03
#